data_AF-A0A822BQC8-F1
#
_entry.id   AF-A0A822BQC8-F1
#
_cell.length_a   1.000
_cell.length_b   1.000
_cell.length_c   1.000
_cell.angle_alpha   90.00
_cell.angle_beta   90.00
_cell.angle_gamma   90.00
#
_symmetry.space_group_name_H-M   'P 1'
#
loop_
_entity.id
_entity.type
_entity.pdbx_description
1 polymer ?
#
loop_
_entity_poly.entity_id
_entity_poly.type
_entity_poly.pdbx_seq_one_letter_code
_entity_poly.pdbx_strand_id
1 'polypeptide(L)'
;MLTGMQEKELPSTLHRDKNGSFVNVYPFVWNKYRDQGYVTGYAEDGPNIGIWTLRLRGFNQTPTDHYMLPFYRLPVTKSFLYAQNSYCFGNQTSFELFLSYIRRFWTSYPTDNKFFFGFFKQYTHDDYSRGSLTDAPIFDLLRTLHKSGQLERTVFILMTDHGARFSAARHTPQGTIEERLPFMSFILPSSFRQKYPRAVNALRTNINRLTTPLDVHATLLSLLDMNEASSTNNVNVTQRAISLFNVIPAQRTCDHIKLAPHWCSCLHWQKVNVNDIKIKQAAKHIVNYINQLLSTGRQSLCRPLILDSIRSAQMYRPKKNFSVSVDRRIRVLAHWNKANDVVFYQITFRTKPNGAIFEATTQYTSQTGSLSTDHTHISRLNAYKSSADCIVYTFV
;
A
#
# COMPACT_ATOMS: atom_id res chain seq x y z
N MET A 1 -5.02 -3.43 4.23
CA MET A 1 -4.85 -4.89 4.28
C MET A 1 -5.16 -5.45 5.66
N LEU A 2 -4.45 -5.06 6.72
CA LEU A 2 -4.63 -5.71 8.03
C LEU A 2 -5.89 -5.28 8.79
N THR A 3 -6.48 -4.14 8.46
CA THR A 3 -7.65 -3.58 9.16
C THR A 3 -8.96 -3.65 8.38
N GLY A 4 -8.91 -3.98 7.08
CA GLY A 4 -10.08 -3.88 6.20
C GLY A 4 -10.56 -2.46 5.92
N MET A 5 -9.82 -1.45 6.38
CA MET A 5 -10.20 -0.03 6.28
C MET A 5 -9.09 0.80 5.63
N GLN A 6 -9.47 1.89 4.99
CA GLN A 6 -8.59 3.00 4.62
C GLN A 6 -8.27 3.80 5.88
N GLU A 7 -7.12 4.46 5.87
CA GLU A 7 -6.67 5.24 7.02
C GLU A 7 -7.68 6.30 7.47
N LYS A 8 -8.31 7.02 6.53
CA LYS A 8 -9.30 8.06 6.82
C LYS A 8 -10.57 7.55 7.52
N GLU A 9 -10.80 6.24 7.51
CA GLU A 9 -11.95 5.60 8.18
C GLU A 9 -11.60 5.17 9.60
N LEU A 10 -10.31 5.20 9.96
CA LEU A 10 -9.81 4.82 11.26
C LEU A 10 -9.66 6.06 12.16
N PRO A 11 -9.76 5.89 13.49
CA PRO A 11 -9.43 6.96 14.43
C PRO A 11 -8.01 7.46 14.20
N SER A 12 -7.77 8.76 14.40
CA SER A 12 -6.42 9.30 14.34
C SER A 12 -5.53 8.61 15.37
N THR A 13 -4.37 8.13 14.92
CA THR A 13 -3.31 7.62 15.81
C THR A 13 -1.98 8.30 15.56
N LEU A 14 -2.01 9.50 14.95
CA LEU A 14 -0.81 10.28 14.67
C LEU A 14 -0.12 10.68 15.98
N HIS A 15 1.20 10.54 16.05
CA HIS A 15 1.95 10.87 17.26
C HIS A 15 1.91 12.36 17.62
N ARG A 16 1.62 13.23 16.64
CA ARG A 16 1.54 14.69 16.81
C ARG A 16 0.13 15.22 16.99
N ASP A 17 -0.89 14.40 16.75
CA ASP A 17 -2.26 14.73 17.11
C ASP A 17 -2.41 14.60 18.62
N LYS A 18 -2.75 15.69 19.32
CA LYS A 18 -2.94 15.69 20.78
C LYS A 18 -4.02 14.70 21.22
N ASN A 19 -5.07 14.55 20.42
CA ASN A 19 -6.21 13.67 20.69
C ASN A 19 -6.07 12.29 20.03
N GLY A 20 -4.94 12.03 19.36
CA GLY A 20 -4.69 10.76 18.69
C GLY A 20 -4.64 9.58 19.68
N SER A 21 -5.16 8.43 19.29
CA SER A 21 -5.09 7.19 20.07
C SER A 21 -3.81 6.41 19.77
N PHE A 22 -3.52 5.37 20.55
CA PHE A 22 -2.54 4.35 20.14
C PHE A 22 -3.14 3.44 19.06
N VAL A 23 -2.28 2.82 18.27
CA VAL A 23 -2.65 1.96 17.13
C VAL A 23 -3.50 0.76 17.55
N ASN A 24 -3.48 0.41 18.85
CA ASN A 24 -4.32 -0.62 19.47
C ASN A 24 -5.82 -0.49 19.15
N VAL A 25 -6.33 0.71 18.84
CA VAL A 25 -7.75 0.94 18.50
C VAL A 25 -8.16 0.40 17.13
N TYR A 26 -7.21 0.01 16.28
CA TYR A 26 -7.53 -0.46 14.93
C TYR A 26 -8.08 -1.90 14.94
N PRO A 27 -9.02 -2.23 14.04
CA PRO A 27 -9.64 -3.54 13.95
C PRO A 27 -8.75 -4.52 13.19
N PHE A 28 -7.58 -4.85 13.74
CA PHE A 28 -6.63 -5.74 13.09
C PHE A 28 -7.18 -7.15 12.91
N VAL A 29 -6.90 -7.75 11.75
CA VAL A 29 -7.32 -9.10 11.38
C VAL A 29 -6.79 -10.15 12.34
N TRP A 30 -5.58 -9.97 12.90
CA TRP A 30 -5.01 -10.89 13.88
C TRP A 30 -5.85 -10.98 15.17
N ASN A 31 -6.64 -9.96 15.51
CA ASN A 31 -7.57 -10.06 16.64
C ASN A 31 -8.62 -11.14 16.38
N LYS A 32 -9.14 -11.23 15.14
CA LYS A 32 -10.10 -12.27 14.75
C LYS A 32 -9.48 -13.68 14.79
N TYR A 33 -8.22 -13.80 14.40
CA TYR A 33 -7.48 -15.06 14.54
C TYR A 33 -7.26 -15.45 16.01
N ARG A 34 -6.87 -14.50 16.87
CA ARG A 34 -6.72 -14.73 18.31
C ARG A 34 -8.05 -15.17 18.94
N ASP A 35 -9.16 -14.53 18.59
CA ASP A 35 -10.50 -14.87 19.09
C ASP A 35 -10.92 -16.30 18.68
N GLN A 36 -10.33 -16.85 17.61
CA GLN A 36 -10.51 -18.23 17.14
C GLN A 36 -9.42 -19.19 17.66
N GLY A 37 -8.66 -18.78 18.68
CA GLY A 37 -7.65 -19.62 19.35
C GLY A 37 -6.33 -19.78 18.59
N TYR A 38 -6.05 -18.94 17.59
CA TYR A 38 -4.74 -18.95 16.91
C TYR A 38 -3.68 -18.30 17.79
N VAL A 39 -2.48 -18.88 17.79
CA VAL A 39 -1.27 -18.19 18.25
C VAL A 39 -0.93 -17.12 17.21
N THR A 40 -0.82 -15.87 17.66
CA THR A 40 -0.61 -14.70 16.79
C THR A 40 0.79 -14.13 16.88
N GLY A 41 1.33 -13.70 15.75
CA GLY A 41 2.62 -13.05 15.67
C GLY A 41 2.64 -11.83 14.76
N TYR A 42 3.37 -10.80 15.19
CA TYR A 42 3.68 -9.63 14.38
C TYR A 42 5.17 -9.29 14.56
N ALA A 43 5.90 -9.25 13.45
CA ALA A 43 7.30 -8.86 13.46
C ALA A 43 7.55 -7.76 12.43
N GLU A 44 8.29 -6.75 12.88
CA GLU A 44 8.74 -5.65 12.03
C GLU A 44 10.12 -5.16 12.49
N ASP A 45 10.98 -4.81 11.53
CA ASP A 45 12.29 -4.20 11.73
C ASP A 45 12.25 -2.66 11.71
N GLY A 46 13.40 -2.00 11.93
CA GLY A 46 13.54 -0.55 11.74
C GLY A 46 12.52 0.30 12.49
N PRO A 47 12.59 0.41 13.84
CA PRO A 47 11.57 1.10 14.64
C PRO A 47 11.30 2.56 14.26
N ASN A 48 12.28 3.25 13.67
CA ASN A 48 12.16 4.65 13.24
C ASN A 48 11.40 4.82 11.92
N ILE A 49 11.23 3.74 11.15
CA ILE A 49 10.56 3.71 9.84
C ILE A 49 9.43 2.67 9.81
N GLY A 50 8.96 2.21 10.97
CA GLY A 50 7.94 1.17 11.11
C GLY A 50 6.56 1.61 10.58
N ILE A 51 5.79 0.66 10.04
CA ILE A 51 4.44 0.90 9.48
C ILE A 51 3.50 1.52 10.51
N TRP A 52 3.69 1.22 11.80
CA TRP A 52 2.88 1.75 12.89
C TRP A 52 3.61 2.75 13.77
N THR A 53 4.89 3.08 13.51
CA THR A 53 5.70 3.92 14.42
C THR A 53 6.35 5.12 13.76
N LEU A 54 6.49 5.14 12.43
CA LEU A 54 7.08 6.27 11.71
C LEU A 54 6.29 7.57 11.93
N ARG A 55 4.96 7.50 11.76
CA ARG A 55 4.04 8.64 11.85
C ARG A 55 2.94 8.46 12.88
N LEU A 56 2.72 7.23 13.34
CA LEU A 56 1.68 6.89 14.31
C LEU A 56 2.29 6.68 15.69
N ARG A 57 1.47 6.72 16.74
CA ARG A 57 1.86 6.51 18.15
C ARG A 57 2.38 5.09 18.43
N GLY A 58 2.24 4.17 17.48
CA GLY A 58 2.53 2.76 17.68
C GLY A 58 1.58 2.11 18.68
N PHE A 59 1.99 0.93 19.12
CA PHE A 59 1.27 0.16 20.11
C PHE A 59 1.72 0.52 21.53
N ASN A 60 0.78 0.74 22.46
CA ASN A 60 1.06 0.87 23.89
C ASN A 60 0.88 -0.44 24.67
N GLN A 61 0.28 -1.44 24.06
CA GLN A 61 0.17 -2.81 24.55
C GLN A 61 0.61 -3.77 23.44
N THR A 62 1.20 -4.90 23.81
CA THR A 62 1.63 -5.93 22.86
C THR A 62 0.45 -6.38 21.98
N PRO A 63 0.52 -6.23 20.64
CA PRO A 63 -0.64 -6.43 19.76
C PRO A 63 -0.97 -7.90 19.47
N THR A 64 -0.01 -8.80 19.67
CA THR A 64 -0.04 -10.22 19.34
C THR A 64 0.74 -11.00 20.40
N ASP A 65 0.58 -12.32 20.47
CA ASP A 65 1.31 -13.17 21.44
C ASP A 65 2.83 -13.08 21.24
N HIS A 66 3.24 -12.95 19.99
CA HIS A 66 4.63 -12.78 19.56
C HIS A 66 4.82 -11.42 18.91
N TYR A 67 5.62 -10.55 19.51
CA TYR A 67 5.86 -9.19 19.01
C TYR A 67 7.35 -8.87 19.00
N MET A 68 7.95 -8.80 17.80
CA MET A 68 9.41 -8.70 17.67
C MET A 68 9.95 -7.26 17.77
N LEU A 69 9.12 -6.23 17.59
CA LEU A 69 9.61 -4.84 17.55
C LEU A 69 10.42 -4.41 18.79
N PRO A 70 10.09 -4.82 20.05
CA PRO A 70 10.92 -4.51 21.21
C PRO A 70 12.37 -4.97 21.06
N PHE A 71 12.62 -6.12 20.43
CA PHE A 71 13.99 -6.60 20.17
C PHE A 71 14.77 -5.61 19.29
N TYR A 72 14.16 -5.07 18.24
CA TYR A 72 14.80 -4.08 17.36
C TYR A 72 14.92 -2.69 17.98
N ARG A 73 14.24 -2.42 19.11
CA ARG A 73 14.38 -1.16 19.87
C ARG A 73 15.54 -1.18 20.87
N LEU A 74 15.87 -2.35 21.44
CA LEU A 74 16.97 -2.49 22.40
C LEU A 74 18.32 -1.91 21.92
N PRO A 75 18.77 -2.13 20.66
CA PRO A 75 20.05 -1.63 20.17
C PRO A 75 20.06 -0.12 19.93
N VAL A 76 18.89 0.49 19.67
CA VAL A 76 18.77 1.94 19.48
C VAL A 76 19.04 2.69 20.80
N THR A 77 18.82 2.03 21.93
CA THR A 77 19.01 2.59 23.29
C THR A 77 20.36 2.27 23.92
N LYS A 78 21.10 1.28 23.40
CA LYS A 78 22.43 0.92 23.88
C LYS A 78 23.42 0.96 22.72
N SER A 79 24.22 2.01 22.72
CA SER A 79 25.33 2.35 21.81
C SER A 79 26.40 1.26 21.59
N PHE A 80 26.21 0.05 22.13
CA PHE A 80 27.20 -1.03 22.19
C PHE A 80 27.07 -2.09 21.09
N LEU A 81 25.97 -2.12 20.31
CA LEU A 81 25.79 -3.10 19.22
C LEU A 81 25.76 -2.47 17.82
N TYR A 82 25.63 -1.15 17.72
CA TYR A 82 25.50 -0.41 16.46
C TYR A 82 26.75 0.37 16.04
N ALA A 83 27.88 0.20 16.73
CA ALA A 83 29.02 1.10 16.58
C ALA A 83 29.68 1.08 15.17
N GLN A 84 29.38 0.12 14.29
CA GLN A 84 29.95 0.12 12.92
C GLN A 84 29.00 -0.32 11.79
N ASN A 85 27.96 -1.13 12.04
CA ASN A 85 27.07 -1.61 10.97
C ASN A 85 25.62 -1.77 11.45
N SER A 86 24.70 -0.97 10.90
CA SER A 86 23.28 -1.00 11.27
C SER A 86 22.52 -2.26 10.84
N TYR A 87 23.12 -3.09 9.99
CA TYR A 87 22.52 -4.30 9.41
C TYR A 87 22.85 -5.57 10.19
N CYS A 88 23.73 -5.51 11.20
CA CYS A 88 24.20 -6.70 11.91
C CYS A 88 24.04 -6.58 13.42
N PHE A 89 23.88 -7.75 14.05
CA PHE A 89 23.83 -7.97 15.49
C PHE A 89 24.87 -9.03 15.82
N GLY A 90 26.06 -8.60 16.23
CA GLY A 90 27.21 -9.50 16.31
C GLY A 90 27.55 -10.06 14.93
N ASN A 91 27.52 -11.38 14.79
CA ASN A 91 27.85 -12.08 13.55
C ASN A 91 26.62 -12.45 12.67
N GLN A 92 25.42 -12.03 13.05
CA GLN A 92 24.19 -12.28 12.28
C GLN A 92 23.63 -10.99 11.72
N THR A 93 23.06 -11.03 10.52
CA THR A 93 22.33 -9.90 9.97
C THR A 93 20.96 -9.74 10.65
N SER A 94 20.44 -8.51 10.65
CA SER A 94 19.09 -8.19 11.13
C SER A 94 18.01 -9.01 10.42
N PHE A 95 18.24 -9.32 9.13
CA PHE A 95 17.34 -10.12 8.31
C PHE A 95 17.41 -11.62 8.66
N GLU A 96 18.59 -12.18 8.89
CA GLU A 96 18.71 -13.57 9.36
C GLU A 96 18.03 -13.77 10.71
N LEU A 97 18.18 -12.81 11.63
CA LEU A 97 17.46 -12.81 12.90
C LEU A 97 15.94 -12.75 12.71
N PHE A 98 15.47 -11.92 11.79
CA PHE A 98 14.05 -11.81 11.42
C PHE A 98 13.49 -13.14 10.92
N LEU A 99 14.16 -13.77 9.94
CA LEU A 99 13.74 -15.06 9.38
C LEU A 99 13.87 -16.20 10.41
N SER A 100 14.89 -16.16 11.27
CA SER A 100 15.06 -17.12 12.37
C SER A 100 13.92 -17.04 13.38
N TYR A 101 13.44 -15.83 13.70
CA TYR A 101 12.27 -15.63 14.56
C TYR A 101 11.01 -16.25 13.95
N ILE A 102 10.76 -15.99 12.65
CA ILE A 102 9.65 -16.62 11.92
C ILE A 102 9.75 -18.15 11.98
N ARG A 103 10.93 -18.70 11.67
CA ARG A 103 11.15 -20.16 11.70
C ARG A 103 10.87 -20.74 13.08
N ARG A 104 11.37 -20.10 14.15
CA ARG A 104 11.17 -20.54 15.54
C ARG A 104 9.70 -20.52 15.92
N PHE A 105 8.97 -19.46 15.58
CA PHE A 105 7.52 -19.39 15.81
C PHE A 105 6.79 -20.59 15.17
N TRP A 106 7.14 -20.98 13.94
CA TRP A 106 6.52 -22.13 13.28
C TRP A 106 6.84 -23.47 13.93
N THR A 107 8.03 -23.62 14.51
CA THR A 107 8.46 -24.86 15.17
C THR A 107 8.00 -24.97 16.62
N SER A 108 7.83 -23.84 17.33
CA SER A 108 7.45 -23.82 18.75
C SER A 108 5.99 -24.21 19.01
N TYR A 109 5.13 -24.06 18.00
CA TYR A 109 3.70 -24.38 18.09
C TYR A 109 3.34 -25.45 17.04
N PRO A 110 3.82 -26.70 17.18
CA PRO A 110 3.69 -27.70 16.12
C PRO A 110 2.24 -28.14 15.88
N THR A 111 1.36 -28.04 16.88
CA THR A 111 -0.04 -28.49 16.83
C THR A 111 -1.05 -27.34 16.76
N ASP A 112 -0.65 -26.12 17.12
CA ASP A 112 -1.56 -24.99 17.20
C ASP A 112 -1.81 -24.33 15.84
N ASN A 113 -3.00 -23.76 15.71
CA ASN A 113 -3.32 -22.82 14.64
C ASN A 113 -2.51 -21.53 14.83
N LYS A 114 -1.99 -20.98 13.72
CA LYS A 114 -1.01 -19.89 13.74
C LYS A 114 -1.38 -18.80 12.75
N PHE A 115 -1.26 -17.55 13.15
CA PHE A 115 -1.28 -16.39 12.26
C PHE A 115 -0.04 -15.55 12.50
N PHE A 116 0.69 -15.18 11.44
CA PHE A 116 1.84 -14.30 11.57
C PHE A 116 1.88 -13.29 10.44
N PHE A 117 2.16 -12.05 10.79
CA PHE A 117 2.48 -11.00 9.84
C PHE A 117 3.93 -10.53 10.06
N GLY A 118 4.78 -10.75 9.07
CA GLY A 118 6.18 -10.29 9.08
C GLY A 118 6.39 -9.19 8.04
N PHE A 119 6.99 -8.09 8.44
CA PHE A 119 7.31 -6.98 7.55
C PHE A 119 8.74 -6.47 7.76
N PHE A 120 9.63 -6.81 6.83
CA PHE A 120 11.03 -6.40 6.85
C PHE A 120 11.31 -5.39 5.73
N LYS A 121 11.98 -4.27 6.03
CA LYS A 121 12.17 -3.17 5.06
C LYS A 121 13.54 -2.50 5.10
N GLN A 122 14.40 -2.79 6.08
CA GLN A 122 15.68 -2.10 6.26
C GLN A 122 16.57 -2.13 5.00
N TYR A 123 16.47 -3.18 4.18
CA TYR A 123 17.26 -3.29 2.95
C TYR A 123 16.67 -2.49 1.79
N THR A 124 15.36 -2.26 1.75
CA THR A 124 14.66 -1.75 0.56
C THR A 124 13.92 -0.43 0.76
N HIS A 125 13.80 0.08 1.99
CA HIS A 125 12.98 1.25 2.31
C HIS A 125 13.43 2.52 1.58
N ASP A 126 14.73 2.84 1.63
CA ASP A 126 15.29 4.06 1.03
C ASP A 126 15.96 3.81 -0.33
N ASP A 127 16.37 2.57 -0.59
CA ASP A 127 17.07 2.17 -1.80
C ASP A 127 16.76 0.71 -2.14
N TYR A 128 16.29 0.45 -3.36
CA TYR A 128 15.97 -0.89 -3.83
C TYR A 128 17.21 -1.72 -4.20
N SER A 129 18.39 -1.11 -4.31
CA SER A 129 19.63 -1.77 -4.76
C SER A 129 20.04 -2.98 -3.92
N ARG A 130 19.68 -2.98 -2.62
CA ARG A 130 19.99 -4.09 -1.69
C ARG A 130 18.92 -5.17 -1.64
N GLY A 131 17.87 -5.07 -2.46
CA GLY A 131 16.82 -6.09 -2.53
C GLY A 131 17.34 -7.48 -2.87
N SER A 132 18.42 -7.57 -3.67
CA SER A 132 19.09 -8.84 -4.01
C SER A 132 19.64 -9.59 -2.79
N LEU A 133 19.97 -8.89 -1.69
CA LEU A 133 20.44 -9.52 -0.44
C LEU A 133 19.34 -10.34 0.25
N THR A 134 18.08 -10.16 -0.12
CA THR A 134 16.96 -10.91 0.46
C THR A 134 16.68 -12.24 -0.24
N ASP A 135 17.17 -12.43 -1.47
CA ASP A 135 16.76 -13.53 -2.35
C ASP A 135 17.14 -14.90 -1.76
N ALA A 136 18.44 -15.14 -1.54
CA ALA A 136 18.92 -16.41 -1.01
C ALA A 136 18.36 -16.74 0.39
N PRO A 137 18.31 -15.81 1.37
CA PRO A 137 17.70 -16.11 2.67
C PRO A 137 16.19 -16.40 2.61
N ILE A 138 15.42 -15.72 1.74
CA ILE A 138 14.00 -16.03 1.55
C ILE A 138 13.84 -17.41 0.91
N PHE A 139 14.63 -17.73 -0.12
CA PHE A 139 14.65 -19.05 -0.73
C PHE A 139 14.94 -20.14 0.32
N ASP A 140 15.92 -19.93 1.18
CA ASP A 140 16.27 -20.86 2.24
C ASP A 140 15.15 -21.04 3.26
N LEU A 141 14.50 -19.96 3.70
CA LEU A 141 13.32 -20.06 4.56
C LEU A 141 12.21 -20.91 3.90
N LEU A 142 11.86 -20.61 2.65
CA LEU A 142 10.82 -21.33 1.91
C LEU A 142 11.18 -22.81 1.74
N ARG A 143 12.44 -23.10 1.39
CA ARG A 143 12.96 -24.46 1.26
C ARG A 143 12.90 -25.23 2.58
N THR A 144 13.26 -24.59 3.70
CA THR A 144 13.17 -25.20 5.03
C THR A 144 11.72 -25.47 5.44
N LEU A 145 10.81 -24.51 5.23
CA LEU A 145 9.38 -24.69 5.53
C LEU A 145 8.75 -25.78 4.65
N HIS A 146 9.19 -25.91 3.39
CA HIS A 146 8.75 -26.98 2.50
C HIS A 146 9.24 -28.36 2.98
N LYS A 147 10.56 -28.51 3.19
CA LYS A 147 11.17 -29.79 3.61
C LYS A 147 10.66 -30.29 4.97
N SER A 148 10.29 -29.38 5.87
CA SER A 148 9.72 -29.72 7.18
C SER A 148 8.21 -30.00 7.16
N GLY A 149 7.57 -29.95 5.98
CA GLY A 149 6.12 -30.15 5.84
C GLY A 149 5.26 -28.98 6.36
N GLN A 150 5.86 -27.90 6.84
CA GLN A 150 5.14 -26.74 7.38
C GLN A 150 4.28 -26.05 6.30
N LEU A 151 4.74 -26.01 5.05
CA LEU A 151 3.95 -25.47 3.93
C LEU A 151 2.76 -26.35 3.52
N GLU A 152 2.70 -27.63 3.92
CA GLU A 152 1.55 -28.52 3.63
C GLU A 152 0.34 -28.27 4.55
N ARG A 153 0.47 -27.31 5.46
CA ARG A 153 -0.59 -26.88 6.39
C ARG A 153 -0.64 -25.37 6.59
N THR A 154 0.09 -24.60 5.77
CA THR A 154 0.18 -23.15 5.86
C THR A 154 -0.17 -22.51 4.53
N VAL A 155 -1.15 -21.60 4.52
CA VAL A 155 -1.28 -20.64 3.42
C VAL A 155 -0.23 -19.55 3.63
N PHE A 156 0.76 -19.49 2.75
CA PHE A 156 1.87 -18.55 2.85
C PHE A 156 1.74 -17.45 1.79
N ILE A 157 1.88 -16.20 2.21
CA ILE A 157 1.80 -15.03 1.33
C ILE A 157 3.15 -14.30 1.36
N LEU A 158 3.81 -14.20 0.22
CA LEU A 158 4.98 -13.33 0.03
C LEU A 158 4.52 -12.04 -0.65
N MET A 159 4.84 -10.88 -0.08
CA MET A 159 4.33 -9.60 -0.57
C MET A 159 5.30 -8.43 -0.40
N THR A 160 5.04 -7.35 -1.14
CA THR A 160 5.53 -6.00 -0.87
C THR A 160 4.37 -5.05 -0.58
N ASP A 161 4.61 -3.90 0.03
CA ASP A 161 3.57 -2.90 0.30
C ASP A 161 3.39 -1.90 -0.84
N HIS A 162 4.50 -1.47 -1.47
CA HIS A 162 4.54 -0.63 -2.66
C HIS A 162 5.87 -0.76 -3.41
N GLY A 163 5.94 -0.24 -4.64
CA GLY A 163 7.19 -0.02 -5.37
C GLY A 163 7.94 1.25 -4.92
N ALA A 164 8.95 1.70 -5.68
CA ALA A 164 9.76 2.84 -5.25
C ALA A 164 8.97 4.16 -5.28
N ARG A 165 8.92 4.88 -4.15
CA ARG A 165 8.17 6.14 -4.01
C ARG A 165 8.99 7.41 -4.28
N PHE A 166 10.28 7.43 -3.92
CA PHE A 166 11.13 8.63 -4.00
C PHE A 166 12.41 8.46 -4.82
N SER A 167 12.67 7.27 -5.35
CA SER A 167 13.90 7.00 -6.09
C SER A 167 13.83 7.54 -7.52
N ALA A 168 14.97 7.52 -8.22
CA ALA A 168 15.00 7.80 -9.65
C ALA A 168 14.03 6.91 -10.44
N ALA A 169 13.83 5.66 -10.01
CA ALA A 169 12.89 4.73 -10.65
C ALA A 169 11.47 5.29 -10.68
N ARG A 170 11.00 5.98 -9.63
CA ARG A 170 9.64 6.56 -9.57
C ARG A 170 9.36 7.59 -10.67
N HIS A 171 10.40 8.22 -11.21
CA HIS A 171 10.26 9.20 -12.28
C HIS A 171 10.08 8.57 -13.67
N THR A 172 10.16 7.24 -13.77
CA THR A 172 9.93 6.49 -15.01
C THR A 172 8.48 6.01 -15.11
N PRO A 173 7.94 5.77 -16.33
CA PRO A 173 6.61 5.17 -16.48
C PRO A 173 6.46 3.83 -15.75
N GLN A 174 7.53 3.01 -15.72
CA GLN A 174 7.56 1.74 -15.02
C GLN A 174 7.44 1.93 -13.51
N GLY A 175 8.23 2.83 -12.92
CA GLY A 175 8.18 3.08 -11.47
C GLY A 175 6.84 3.65 -10.99
N THR A 176 6.14 4.44 -11.82
CA THR A 176 4.77 4.88 -11.52
C THR A 176 3.78 3.72 -11.41
N ILE A 177 3.96 2.68 -12.23
CA ILE A 177 3.12 1.47 -12.18
C ILE A 177 3.50 0.63 -10.95
N GLU A 178 4.80 0.40 -10.73
CA GLU A 178 5.31 -0.40 -9.60
C GLU A 178 4.95 0.19 -8.24
N GLU A 179 4.93 1.52 -8.09
CA GLU A 179 4.45 2.18 -6.86
C GLU A 179 3.03 1.71 -6.49
N ARG A 180 2.16 1.53 -7.49
CA ARG A 180 0.73 1.25 -7.31
C ARG A 180 0.39 -0.24 -7.39
N LEU A 181 1.31 -1.07 -7.89
CA LEU A 181 1.14 -2.50 -8.09
C LEU A 181 2.19 -3.28 -7.30
N PRO A 182 2.01 -3.42 -5.98
CA PRO A 182 2.91 -4.24 -5.17
C PRO A 182 2.86 -5.72 -5.59
N PHE A 183 3.95 -6.42 -5.31
CA PHE A 183 4.04 -7.87 -5.53
C PHE A 183 3.22 -8.62 -4.48
N MET A 184 2.55 -9.69 -4.90
CA MET A 184 1.86 -10.61 -4.01
C MET A 184 1.81 -12.02 -4.61
N SER A 185 2.26 -13.01 -3.85
CA SER A 185 2.26 -14.42 -4.25
C SER A 185 1.69 -15.29 -3.13
N PHE A 186 0.93 -16.32 -3.51
CA PHE A 186 0.29 -17.27 -2.61
C PHE A 186 0.88 -18.66 -2.82
N ILE A 187 1.31 -19.30 -1.74
CA ILE A 187 1.63 -20.73 -1.69
C ILE A 187 0.51 -21.39 -0.88
N LEU A 188 -0.22 -22.29 -1.52
CA LEU A 188 -1.36 -23.00 -0.93
C LEU A 188 -0.98 -24.46 -0.68
N PRO A 189 -1.32 -25.01 0.50
CA PRO A 189 -1.14 -26.44 0.79
C PRO A 189 -1.79 -27.35 -0.25
N SER A 190 -1.23 -28.54 -0.46
CA SER A 190 -1.83 -29.54 -1.35
C SER A 190 -3.24 -29.94 -0.92
N SER A 191 -3.43 -30.14 0.40
CA SER A 191 -4.73 -30.41 1.03
C SER A 191 -5.75 -29.29 0.79
N PHE A 192 -5.33 -28.02 0.90
CA PHE A 192 -6.19 -26.86 0.62
C PHE A 192 -6.64 -26.86 -0.85
N ARG A 193 -5.71 -27.14 -1.78
CA ARG A 193 -6.01 -27.17 -3.22
C ARG A 193 -7.01 -28.27 -3.59
N GLN A 194 -6.91 -29.43 -2.95
CA GLN A 194 -7.83 -30.55 -3.15
C GLN A 194 -9.20 -30.28 -2.52
N LYS A 195 -9.23 -29.67 -1.33
CA LYS A 195 -10.47 -29.38 -0.59
C LYS A 195 -11.27 -28.21 -1.19
N TYR A 196 -10.59 -27.17 -1.68
CA TYR A 196 -11.23 -25.95 -2.18
C TYR A 196 -10.82 -25.62 -3.64
N PRO A 197 -11.04 -26.51 -4.62
CA PRO A 197 -10.59 -26.31 -6.00
C PRO A 197 -11.25 -25.08 -6.66
N ARG A 198 -12.49 -24.76 -6.29
CA ARG A 198 -13.18 -23.54 -6.76
C ARG A 198 -12.45 -22.27 -6.32
N ALA A 199 -12.05 -22.19 -5.04
CA ALA A 199 -11.31 -21.07 -4.49
C ALA A 199 -9.93 -20.89 -5.17
N VAL A 200 -9.24 -21.99 -5.44
CA VAL A 200 -7.96 -21.97 -6.18
C VAL A 200 -8.15 -21.47 -7.61
N ASN A 201 -9.21 -21.92 -8.29
CA ASN A 201 -9.52 -21.46 -9.64
C ASN A 201 -9.88 -19.97 -9.67
N ALA A 202 -10.62 -19.49 -8.67
CA ALA A 202 -10.91 -18.07 -8.49
C ALA A 202 -9.63 -17.26 -8.29
N LEU A 203 -8.73 -17.68 -7.40
CA LEU A 203 -7.45 -17.02 -7.16
C LEU A 203 -6.62 -16.93 -8.46
N ARG A 204 -6.54 -18.02 -9.23
CA ARG A 204 -5.86 -18.02 -10.54
C ARG A 204 -6.51 -17.07 -11.55
N THR A 205 -7.83 -17.04 -11.59
CA THR A 205 -8.57 -16.10 -12.45
C THR A 205 -8.29 -14.64 -12.05
N ASN A 206 -8.18 -14.40 -10.75
CA ASN A 206 -7.99 -13.07 -10.17
C ASN A 206 -6.60 -12.47 -10.42
N ILE A 207 -5.61 -13.25 -10.85
CA ILE A 207 -4.29 -12.76 -11.31
C ILE A 207 -4.45 -11.66 -12.38
N ASN A 208 -5.50 -11.76 -13.21
CA ASN A 208 -5.77 -10.80 -14.28
C ASN A 208 -6.92 -9.83 -13.94
N ARG A 209 -7.31 -9.69 -12.67
CA ARG A 209 -8.42 -8.82 -12.23
C ARG A 209 -7.89 -7.62 -11.46
N LEU A 210 -8.67 -6.54 -11.43
CA LEU A 210 -8.39 -5.38 -10.58
C LEU A 210 -8.66 -5.77 -9.13
N THR A 211 -7.61 -5.98 -8.35
CA THR A 211 -7.67 -6.32 -6.91
C THR A 211 -7.14 -5.15 -6.08
N THR A 212 -7.41 -5.18 -4.77
CA THR A 212 -6.98 -4.17 -3.80
C THR A 212 -6.54 -4.83 -2.50
N PRO A 213 -5.82 -4.11 -1.62
CA PRO A 213 -5.52 -4.58 -0.27
C PRO A 213 -6.75 -4.91 0.59
N LEU A 214 -7.94 -4.45 0.22
CA LEU A 214 -9.20 -4.77 0.91
C LEU A 214 -9.73 -6.15 0.51
N ASP A 215 -9.53 -6.56 -0.74
CA ASP A 215 -9.81 -7.92 -1.19
C ASP A 215 -8.91 -8.94 -0.47
N VAL A 216 -7.64 -8.58 -0.24
CA VAL A 216 -6.70 -9.38 0.55
C VAL A 216 -7.18 -9.49 2.00
N HIS A 217 -7.66 -8.40 2.61
CA HIS A 217 -8.26 -8.46 3.96
C HIS A 217 -9.43 -9.44 4.03
N ALA A 218 -10.37 -9.35 3.08
CA ALA A 218 -11.49 -10.27 2.99
C ALA A 218 -11.02 -11.73 2.80
N THR A 219 -9.93 -11.93 2.06
CA THR A 219 -9.31 -13.25 1.88
C THR A 219 -8.76 -13.82 3.18
N LEU A 220 -8.09 -12.99 3.99
CA LEU A 220 -7.60 -13.41 5.31
C LEU A 220 -8.77 -13.81 6.22
N LEU A 221 -9.86 -13.04 6.23
CA LEU A 221 -11.06 -13.42 6.99
C LEU A 221 -11.68 -14.73 6.48
N SER A 222 -11.75 -14.94 5.16
CA SER A 222 -12.23 -16.19 4.57
C SER A 222 -11.43 -17.43 4.98
N LEU A 223 -10.15 -17.28 5.36
CA LEU A 223 -9.36 -18.41 5.84
C LEU A 223 -9.80 -18.93 7.22
N LEU A 224 -10.53 -18.12 8.00
CA LEU A 224 -11.12 -18.54 9.27
C LEU A 224 -12.34 -19.46 9.05
N ASP A 225 -13.14 -19.17 8.02
CA ASP A 225 -14.26 -20.01 7.58
C ASP A 225 -14.35 -20.08 6.05
N MET A 226 -13.75 -21.13 5.49
CA MET A 226 -13.76 -21.37 4.04
C MET A 226 -15.10 -21.89 3.53
N ASN A 227 -15.98 -22.44 4.38
CA ASN A 227 -17.28 -22.95 3.97
C ASN A 227 -18.23 -21.80 3.68
N GLU A 228 -18.24 -20.79 4.55
CA GLU A 228 -18.93 -19.52 4.31
C GLU A 228 -18.40 -18.86 3.03
N ALA A 229 -17.07 -18.72 2.92
CA ALA A 229 -16.43 -18.02 1.80
C ALA A 229 -16.63 -18.69 0.42
N SER A 230 -16.71 -20.02 0.37
CA SER A 230 -16.85 -20.79 -0.88
C SER A 230 -18.31 -20.95 -1.33
N SER A 231 -19.28 -20.56 -0.49
CA SER A 231 -20.72 -20.71 -0.75
C SER A 231 -21.34 -19.48 -1.43
N THR A 232 -20.70 -18.31 -1.33
CA THR A 232 -21.22 -17.05 -1.85
C THR A 232 -20.85 -16.82 -3.32
N ASN A 233 -21.76 -17.16 -4.24
CA ASN A 233 -21.62 -16.81 -5.67
C ASN A 233 -22.08 -15.37 -6.00
N ASN A 234 -22.77 -14.70 -5.08
CA ASN A 234 -23.37 -13.38 -5.30
C ASN A 234 -22.37 -12.26 -5.02
N VAL A 235 -21.35 -12.14 -5.88
CA VAL A 235 -20.38 -11.04 -5.81
C VAL A 235 -20.90 -9.84 -6.61
N ASN A 236 -21.10 -8.71 -5.94
CA ASN A 236 -21.48 -7.46 -6.60
C ASN A 236 -20.22 -6.70 -7.08
N VAL A 237 -20.25 -6.16 -8.30
CA VAL A 237 -19.15 -5.34 -8.86
C VAL A 237 -18.81 -4.11 -8.02
N THR A 238 -19.80 -3.54 -7.31
CA THR A 238 -19.62 -2.38 -6.43
C THR A 238 -19.14 -2.77 -5.04
N GLN A 239 -18.99 -4.07 -4.74
CA GLN A 239 -18.47 -4.52 -3.46
C GLN A 239 -17.01 -4.09 -3.33
N ARG A 240 -16.75 -3.32 -2.29
CA ARG A 240 -15.44 -2.73 -2.01
C ARG A 240 -14.35 -3.76 -1.71
N ALA A 241 -14.72 -4.88 -1.08
CA ALA A 241 -13.82 -5.94 -0.67
C ALA A 241 -14.43 -7.30 -1.01
N ILE A 242 -13.78 -8.05 -1.90
CA ILE A 242 -14.19 -9.38 -2.34
C ILE A 242 -13.03 -10.32 -2.03
N SER A 243 -13.28 -11.41 -1.31
CA SER A 243 -12.25 -12.43 -1.06
C SER A 243 -11.66 -12.93 -2.37
N LEU A 244 -10.34 -13.07 -2.45
CA LEU A 244 -9.63 -13.57 -3.63
C LEU A 244 -9.94 -15.04 -3.93
N PHE A 245 -10.61 -15.74 -3.01
CA PHE A 245 -11.18 -17.07 -3.21
C PHE A 245 -12.52 -17.05 -3.95
N ASN A 246 -13.07 -15.87 -4.24
CA ASN A 246 -14.20 -15.66 -5.13
C ASN A 246 -13.74 -14.92 -6.39
N VAL A 247 -14.38 -15.21 -7.54
CA VAL A 247 -13.99 -14.57 -8.81
C VAL A 247 -14.33 -13.08 -8.74
N ILE A 248 -13.31 -12.23 -8.82
CA ILE A 248 -13.51 -10.79 -8.92
C ILE A 248 -14.12 -10.50 -10.30
N PRO A 249 -15.23 -9.76 -10.38
CA PRO A 249 -15.91 -9.47 -11.63
C PRO A 249 -14.97 -8.83 -12.67
N ALA A 250 -15.03 -9.32 -13.91
CA ALA A 250 -14.21 -8.85 -15.01
C ALA A 250 -14.39 -7.35 -15.31
N GLN A 251 -15.60 -6.88 -15.05
CA GLN A 251 -16.08 -5.53 -15.26
C GLN A 251 -15.78 -4.58 -14.09
N ARG A 252 -15.15 -5.05 -13.00
CA ARG A 252 -14.79 -4.17 -11.87
C ARG A 252 -13.82 -3.10 -12.36
N THR A 253 -14.12 -1.85 -12.03
CA THR A 253 -13.33 -0.67 -12.41
C THR A 253 -12.98 0.13 -11.16
N CYS A 254 -12.05 1.06 -11.27
CA CYS A 254 -11.69 1.95 -10.17
C CYS A 254 -12.88 2.77 -9.65
N ASP A 255 -13.84 3.18 -10.50
CA ASP A 255 -15.05 3.89 -10.05
C ASP A 255 -15.99 3.00 -9.22
N HIS A 256 -16.15 1.73 -9.59
CA HIS A 256 -16.97 0.78 -8.82
C HIS A 256 -16.49 0.65 -7.37
N ILE A 257 -15.17 0.70 -7.14
CA ILE A 257 -14.55 0.62 -5.81
C ILE A 257 -14.16 1.99 -5.24
N LYS A 258 -14.59 3.09 -5.88
CA LYS A 258 -14.29 4.47 -5.46
C LYS A 258 -12.79 4.77 -5.30
N LEU A 259 -11.95 4.13 -6.11
CA LEU A 259 -10.53 4.41 -6.23
C LEU A 259 -10.34 5.58 -7.21
N ALA A 260 -9.75 6.67 -6.74
CA ALA A 260 -9.52 7.89 -7.54
C ALA A 260 -8.70 7.62 -8.81
N PRO A 261 -8.85 8.44 -9.88
CA PRO A 261 -8.10 8.24 -11.13
C PRO A 261 -6.60 8.36 -10.89
N HIS A 262 -6.20 9.17 -9.91
CA HIS A 262 -4.82 9.34 -9.48
C HIS A 262 -4.14 8.00 -9.14
N TRP A 263 -4.86 7.09 -8.47
CA TRP A 263 -4.34 5.80 -7.99
C TRP A 263 -4.63 4.63 -8.94
N CYS A 264 -5.43 4.87 -9.98
CA CYS A 264 -5.91 3.82 -10.86
C CYS A 264 -4.86 3.46 -11.92
N SER A 265 -4.25 2.27 -11.79
CA SER A 265 -3.18 1.79 -12.68
C SER A 265 -3.66 1.32 -14.06
N CYS A 266 -4.96 1.03 -14.22
CA CYS A 266 -5.54 0.54 -15.47
C CYS A 266 -6.07 1.65 -16.41
N LEU A 267 -5.85 2.92 -16.07
CA LEU A 267 -6.21 4.05 -16.93
C LEU A 267 -5.18 4.25 -18.04
N HIS A 268 -5.66 4.48 -19.25
CA HIS A 268 -4.82 4.89 -20.37
C HIS A 268 -4.71 6.41 -20.43
N TRP A 269 -3.58 6.94 -19.98
CA TRP A 269 -3.28 8.37 -20.03
C TRP A 269 -2.63 8.76 -21.36
N GLN A 270 -3.10 9.85 -21.96
CA GLN A 270 -2.55 10.42 -23.19
C GLN A 270 -1.64 11.60 -22.86
N LYS A 271 -0.39 11.59 -23.33
CA LYS A 271 0.53 12.72 -23.15
C LYS A 271 -0.06 13.99 -23.79
N VAL A 272 0.10 15.13 -23.12
CA VAL A 272 -0.33 16.44 -23.61
C VAL A 272 0.80 17.46 -23.50
N ASN A 273 0.72 18.51 -24.31
CA ASN A 273 1.73 19.56 -24.31
C ASN A 273 1.68 20.36 -23.00
N VAL A 274 2.80 20.42 -22.28
CA VAL A 274 2.93 21.20 -21.03
C VAL A 274 2.75 22.71 -21.24
N ASN A 275 2.90 23.18 -22.48
CA ASN A 275 2.70 24.59 -22.84
C ASN A 275 1.24 24.97 -23.09
N ASP A 276 0.32 24.00 -23.17
CA ASP A 276 -1.12 24.24 -23.31
C ASP A 276 -1.63 25.12 -22.15
N ILE A 277 -2.43 26.12 -22.50
CA ILE A 277 -2.99 27.08 -21.55
C ILE A 277 -3.81 26.39 -20.46
N LYS A 278 -4.54 25.31 -20.79
CA LYS A 278 -5.35 24.54 -19.84
C LYS A 278 -4.46 23.80 -18.84
N ILE A 279 -3.30 23.30 -19.27
CA ILE A 279 -2.34 22.63 -18.40
C ILE A 279 -1.67 23.62 -17.45
N LYS A 280 -1.32 24.81 -17.94
CA LYS A 280 -0.80 25.89 -17.08
C LYS A 280 -1.84 26.36 -16.06
N GLN A 281 -3.11 26.48 -16.47
CA GLN A 281 -4.21 26.82 -15.57
C GLN A 281 -4.45 25.72 -14.52
N ALA A 282 -4.47 24.47 -14.93
CA ALA A 282 -4.61 23.31 -14.05
C ALA A 282 -3.47 23.23 -13.01
N ALA A 283 -2.21 23.41 -13.44
CA ALA A 283 -1.06 23.42 -12.54
C ALA A 283 -1.14 24.57 -11.52
N LYS A 284 -1.52 25.78 -11.96
CA LYS A 284 -1.74 26.93 -11.06
C LYS A 284 -2.88 26.68 -10.08
N HIS A 285 -4.00 26.11 -10.53
CA HIS A 285 -5.12 25.73 -9.68
C HIS A 285 -4.68 24.74 -8.59
N ILE A 286 -3.91 23.71 -8.94
CA ILE A 286 -3.39 22.74 -7.97
C ILE A 286 -2.47 23.42 -6.94
N VAL A 287 -1.54 24.28 -7.38
CA VAL A 287 -0.67 25.03 -6.45
C VAL A 287 -1.48 25.94 -5.52
N ASN A 288 -2.51 26.60 -6.04
CA ASN A 288 -3.41 27.42 -5.23
C ASN A 288 -4.18 26.57 -4.21
N TYR A 289 -4.68 25.40 -4.62
CA TYR A 289 -5.34 24.46 -3.71
C TYR A 289 -4.38 23.99 -2.60
N ILE A 290 -3.12 23.65 -2.94
CA ILE A 290 -2.10 23.33 -1.92
C ILE A 290 -1.92 24.50 -0.97
N ASN A 291 -1.77 25.74 -1.47
CA ASN A 291 -1.63 26.91 -0.62
C ASN A 291 -2.86 27.17 0.27
N GLN A 292 -4.08 26.85 -0.20
CA GLN A 292 -5.29 26.92 0.62
C GLN A 292 -5.27 25.90 1.77
N LEU A 293 -4.81 24.67 1.52
CA LEU A 293 -4.58 23.70 2.59
C LEU A 293 -3.56 24.23 3.60
N LEU A 294 -2.49 24.85 3.10
CA LEU A 294 -1.44 25.45 3.93
C LEU A 294 -1.90 26.71 4.68
N SER A 295 -2.95 27.41 4.25
CA SER A 295 -3.40 28.64 4.92
C SER A 295 -4.31 28.39 6.13
N THR A 296 -4.64 27.13 6.43
CA THR A 296 -5.51 26.76 7.56
C THR A 296 -4.68 26.32 8.77
N GLY A 297 -5.14 26.64 9.98
CA GLY A 297 -4.53 26.15 11.22
C GLY A 297 -3.08 26.62 11.46
N ARG A 298 -2.23 25.70 11.94
CA ARG A 298 -0.80 25.95 12.21
C ARG A 298 0.06 25.96 10.95
N GLN A 299 -0.51 25.57 9.81
CA GLN A 299 0.17 25.52 8.53
C GLN A 299 0.39 26.91 7.94
N SER A 300 -0.23 27.95 8.52
CA SER A 300 0.02 29.35 8.17
C SER A 300 1.49 29.78 8.37
N LEU A 301 2.28 28.99 9.11
CA LEU A 301 3.73 29.13 9.21
C LEU A 301 4.47 28.74 7.91
N CYS A 302 3.80 28.01 7.02
CA CYS A 302 4.37 27.59 5.74
C CYS A 302 4.47 28.77 4.78
N ARG A 303 5.63 28.91 4.15
CA ARG A 303 5.80 29.84 3.04
C ARG A 303 4.92 29.41 1.86
N PRO A 304 4.11 30.31 1.27
CA PRO A 304 3.32 30.00 0.09
C PRO A 304 4.18 29.45 -1.04
N LEU A 305 3.67 28.40 -1.68
CA LEU A 305 4.32 27.74 -2.80
C LEU A 305 4.00 28.47 -4.11
N ILE A 306 4.99 28.55 -4.98
CA ILE A 306 4.87 29.11 -6.32
C ILE A 306 5.21 28.02 -7.33
N LEU A 307 4.44 27.94 -8.42
CA LEU A 307 4.74 27.06 -9.54
C LEU A 307 6.08 27.47 -10.17
N ASP A 308 7.05 26.57 -10.16
CA ASP A 308 8.38 26.81 -10.75
C ASP A 308 8.42 26.31 -12.21
N SER A 309 8.04 25.06 -12.43
CA SER A 309 8.05 24.43 -13.77
C SER A 309 7.09 23.25 -13.86
N ILE A 310 6.57 22.99 -15.05
CA ILE A 310 5.79 21.78 -15.36
C ILE A 310 6.72 20.81 -16.09
N ARG A 311 6.88 19.60 -15.55
CA ARG A 311 7.78 18.57 -16.08
C ARG A 311 7.09 17.66 -17.09
N SER A 312 5.86 17.26 -16.79
CA SER A 312 5.05 16.44 -17.68
C SER A 312 3.57 16.66 -17.40
N ALA A 313 2.76 16.37 -18.40
CA ALA A 313 1.32 16.40 -18.28
C ALA A 313 0.71 15.29 -19.14
N GLN A 314 -0.35 14.69 -18.63
CA GLN A 314 -1.13 13.70 -19.34
C GLN A 314 -2.61 13.86 -19.03
N MET A 315 -3.45 13.45 -19.96
CA MET A 315 -4.89 13.55 -19.87
C MET A 315 -5.56 12.19 -19.97
N TYR A 316 -6.64 12.02 -19.23
CA TYR A 316 -7.53 10.88 -19.34
C TYR A 316 -8.95 11.39 -19.56
N ARG A 317 -9.59 10.90 -20.61
CA ARG A 317 -11.00 11.13 -20.90
C ARG A 317 -11.78 9.85 -20.61
N PRO A 318 -12.73 9.87 -19.67
CA PRO A 318 -13.69 8.78 -19.52
C PRO A 318 -14.42 8.56 -20.85
N LYS A 319 -14.56 7.31 -21.27
CA LYS A 319 -15.39 6.95 -22.43
C LYS A 319 -16.73 6.43 -21.93
N LYS A 320 -17.86 6.98 -22.43
CA LYS A 320 -19.16 6.32 -22.29
C LYS A 320 -19.13 5.01 -23.08
N ASN A 321 -19.65 3.93 -22.48
CA ASN A 321 -19.90 2.64 -23.12
C ASN A 321 -18.65 1.93 -23.70
N PHE A 322 -17.55 1.86 -22.96
CA PHE A 322 -16.49 0.90 -23.30
C PHE A 322 -16.95 -0.55 -23.02
N SER A 323 -17.20 -1.32 -24.07
CA SER A 323 -17.33 -2.77 -24.00
C SER A 323 -15.96 -3.37 -23.63
N VAL A 324 -15.91 -4.15 -22.54
CA VAL A 324 -14.71 -4.91 -22.18
C VAL A 324 -14.46 -5.92 -23.30
N SER A 325 -13.52 -5.67 -24.21
CA SER A 325 -13.03 -6.74 -25.07
C SER A 325 -12.18 -7.66 -24.19
N VAL A 326 -12.57 -8.93 -24.11
CA VAL A 326 -11.81 -9.97 -23.41
C VAL A 326 -10.66 -10.43 -24.31
N ASP A 327 -9.94 -9.50 -24.93
CA ASP A 327 -8.72 -9.85 -25.63
C ASP A 327 -7.54 -9.75 -24.65
N ARG A 328 -6.71 -10.80 -24.63
CA ARG A 328 -5.78 -11.14 -23.54
C ARG A 328 -4.60 -10.16 -23.38
N ARG A 329 -4.53 -9.08 -24.16
CA ARG A 329 -3.32 -8.23 -24.24
C ARG A 329 -3.49 -6.78 -23.80
N ILE A 330 -4.69 -6.20 -23.82
CA ILE A 330 -4.88 -4.79 -23.42
C ILE A 330 -6.26 -4.62 -22.75
N ARG A 331 -6.29 -4.61 -21.42
CA ARG A 331 -7.51 -4.35 -20.65
C ARG A 331 -7.59 -2.87 -20.29
N VAL A 332 -8.26 -2.07 -21.12
CA VAL A 332 -8.64 -0.70 -20.77
C VAL A 332 -9.87 -0.77 -19.86
N LEU A 333 -9.65 -0.89 -18.54
CA LEU A 333 -10.71 -1.00 -17.54
C LEU A 333 -10.89 0.34 -16.83
N ALA A 334 -11.54 1.27 -17.51
CA ALA A 334 -11.58 2.64 -17.05
C ALA A 334 -12.94 3.26 -17.38
N HIS A 335 -13.96 2.89 -16.59
CA HIS A 335 -15.25 3.60 -16.57
C HIS A 335 -15.27 4.52 -15.37
N TRP A 336 -15.63 5.78 -15.63
CA TRP A 336 -16.03 6.76 -14.64
C TRP A 336 -17.37 7.30 -15.11
N ASN A 337 -18.42 7.15 -14.32
CA ASN A 337 -19.75 7.70 -14.60
C ASN A 337 -19.77 9.24 -14.42
N LYS A 338 -18.84 9.95 -15.04
CA LYS A 338 -18.92 11.40 -15.20
C LYS A 338 -19.28 11.71 -16.65
N ALA A 339 -20.06 12.77 -16.83
CA ALA A 339 -20.57 13.18 -18.12
C ALA A 339 -19.43 13.40 -19.14
N ASN A 340 -19.77 13.37 -20.43
CA ASN A 340 -18.80 13.42 -21.56
C ASN A 340 -17.92 14.68 -21.56
N ASP A 341 -18.22 15.63 -20.68
CA ASP A 341 -17.55 16.89 -20.48
C ASP A 341 -16.40 16.83 -19.44
N VAL A 342 -16.22 15.70 -18.76
CA VAL A 342 -15.16 15.57 -17.76
C VAL A 342 -13.85 15.04 -18.35
N VAL A 343 -12.76 15.74 -18.05
CA VAL A 343 -11.39 15.35 -18.39
C VAL A 343 -10.56 15.36 -17.12
N PHE A 344 -9.68 14.38 -16.93
CA PHE A 344 -8.70 14.41 -15.85
C PHE A 344 -7.34 14.79 -16.41
N TYR A 345 -6.66 15.72 -15.75
CA TYR A 345 -5.26 16.06 -16.03
C TYR A 345 -4.40 15.57 -14.88
N GLN A 346 -3.40 14.73 -15.17
CA GLN A 346 -2.35 14.38 -14.23
C GLN A 346 -1.08 15.15 -14.63
N ILE A 347 -0.58 15.96 -13.72
CA ILE A 347 0.49 16.92 -13.98
C ILE A 347 1.60 16.69 -12.97
N THR A 348 2.82 16.54 -13.48
CA THR A 348 4.04 16.54 -12.67
C THR A 348 4.69 17.91 -12.75
N PHE A 349 4.86 18.59 -11.61
CA PHE A 349 5.40 19.95 -11.57
C PHE A 349 6.31 20.15 -10.36
N ARG A 350 7.19 21.15 -10.45
CA ARG A 350 8.07 21.60 -9.36
C ARG A 350 7.54 22.90 -8.77
N THR A 351 7.72 23.06 -7.47
CA THR A 351 7.40 24.30 -6.75
C THR A 351 8.64 24.94 -6.11
N LYS A 352 8.55 26.25 -5.87
CA LYS A 352 9.48 27.04 -5.07
C LYS A 352 8.77 27.59 -3.83
N PRO A 353 9.49 27.83 -2.71
CA PRO A 353 10.95 27.68 -2.56
C PRO A 353 11.41 26.26 -2.20
N ASN A 354 10.50 25.36 -1.83
CA ASN A 354 10.84 24.04 -1.27
C ASN A 354 11.49 23.06 -2.27
N GLY A 355 11.45 23.34 -3.58
CA GLY A 355 11.94 22.42 -4.61
C GLY A 355 11.16 21.11 -4.67
N ALA A 356 9.94 21.06 -4.14
CA ALA A 356 9.12 19.87 -4.13
C ALA A 356 8.62 19.54 -5.54
N ILE A 357 8.64 18.25 -5.87
CA ILE A 357 8.10 17.71 -7.11
C ILE A 357 6.79 17.01 -6.75
N PHE A 358 5.69 17.48 -7.35
CA PHE A 358 4.37 16.90 -7.15
C PHE A 358 3.90 16.21 -8.42
N GLU A 359 3.21 15.09 -8.26
CA GLU A 359 2.30 14.52 -9.26
C GLU A 359 0.88 14.70 -8.72
N ALA A 360 0.05 15.42 -9.44
CA ALA A 360 -1.31 15.70 -8.99
C ALA A 360 -2.32 15.49 -10.10
N THR A 361 -3.50 14.98 -9.73
CA THR A 361 -4.61 14.78 -10.67
C THR A 361 -5.74 15.75 -10.35
N THR A 362 -6.11 16.57 -11.34
CA THR A 362 -7.24 17.50 -11.26
C THR A 362 -8.29 17.16 -12.30
N GLN A 363 -9.55 17.36 -11.94
CA GLN A 363 -10.69 17.23 -12.84
C GLN A 363 -10.96 18.57 -13.51
N TYR A 364 -11.10 18.55 -14.84
CA TYR A 364 -11.59 19.66 -15.65
C TYR A 364 -12.98 19.32 -16.20
N THR A 365 -13.94 20.19 -15.98
CA THR A 365 -15.31 20.08 -16.54
C THR A 365 -15.44 21.04 -17.71
N SER A 366 -15.56 20.53 -18.93
CA SER A 366 -15.47 21.34 -20.15
C SER A 366 -16.65 22.27 -20.37
N GLN A 367 -17.84 21.95 -19.85
CA GLN A 367 -19.04 22.79 -19.95
C GLN A 367 -18.90 24.08 -19.14
N THR A 368 -18.37 23.99 -17.92
CA THR A 368 -18.23 25.13 -16.99
C THR A 368 -16.83 25.75 -17.03
N GLY A 369 -15.85 25.07 -17.64
CA GLY A 369 -14.44 25.43 -17.55
C GLY A 369 -13.85 25.28 -16.14
N SER A 370 -14.54 24.60 -15.22
CA SER A 370 -14.13 24.51 -13.81
C SER A 370 -13.08 23.43 -13.57
N LEU A 371 -12.16 23.70 -12.66
CA LEU A 371 -11.17 22.76 -12.15
C LEU A 371 -11.53 22.33 -10.72
N SER A 372 -11.35 21.04 -10.40
CA SER A 372 -11.59 20.47 -9.08
C SER A 372 -10.48 19.50 -8.70
N THR A 373 -9.91 19.70 -7.51
CA THR A 373 -8.80 18.91 -6.97
C THR A 373 -9.11 18.49 -5.55
N ASP A 374 -8.61 17.33 -5.14
CA ASP A 374 -8.68 16.81 -3.77
C ASP A 374 -7.27 16.49 -3.27
N HIS A 375 -7.01 16.70 -2.00
CA HIS A 375 -5.71 16.44 -1.37
C HIS A 375 -5.24 14.98 -1.53
N THR A 376 -6.15 14.01 -1.58
CA THR A 376 -5.84 12.58 -1.82
C THR A 376 -5.39 12.27 -3.25
N HIS A 377 -5.43 13.26 -4.15
CA HIS A 377 -4.98 13.16 -5.54
C HIS A 377 -3.63 13.86 -5.78
N ILE A 378 -2.91 14.20 -4.71
CA ILE A 378 -1.63 14.91 -4.77
C ILE A 378 -0.56 14.05 -4.10
N SER A 379 0.43 13.63 -4.88
CA SER A 379 1.58 12.87 -4.40
C SER A 379 2.85 13.70 -4.51
N ARG A 380 3.66 13.72 -3.45
CA ARG A 380 5.02 14.29 -3.50
C ARG A 380 6.00 13.20 -3.96
N LEU A 381 6.76 13.47 -5.01
CA LEU A 381 7.67 12.49 -5.63
C LEU A 381 9.10 12.54 -5.11
N ASN A 382 9.44 13.51 -4.24
CA ASN A 382 10.75 13.62 -3.61
C ASN A 382 10.63 13.82 -2.10
N ALA A 383 11.65 13.37 -1.36
CA ALA A 383 11.67 13.40 0.09
C ALA A 383 11.30 14.78 0.66
N TYR A 384 10.53 14.75 1.74
CA TYR A 384 9.98 15.94 2.39
C TYR A 384 11.08 16.79 3.04
N LYS A 385 11.99 16.14 3.78
CA LYS A 385 13.06 16.81 4.57
C LYS A 385 12.48 17.97 5.41
N SER A 386 13.30 18.96 5.75
CA SER A 386 12.86 20.13 6.54
C SER A 386 11.81 21.01 5.86
N SER A 387 11.56 20.82 4.55
CA SER A 387 10.57 21.64 3.84
C SER A 387 9.11 21.36 4.25
N ALA A 388 8.87 20.30 5.02
CA ALA A 388 7.56 19.95 5.55
C ALA A 388 7.39 20.27 7.03
N ASP A 389 8.41 20.84 7.70
CA ASP A 389 8.40 21.08 9.15
C ASP A 389 7.20 21.93 9.61
N CYS A 390 6.70 22.81 8.75
CA CYS A 390 5.54 23.66 9.00
C CYS A 390 4.18 22.93 8.91
N ILE A 391 4.11 21.73 8.31
CA ILE A 391 2.86 20.95 8.17
C ILE A 391 2.80 19.68 9.02
N VAL A 392 3.90 19.28 9.67
CA VAL A 392 4.00 17.94 10.28
C VAL A 392 2.97 17.69 11.40
N TYR A 393 2.34 18.74 11.92
CA TYR A 393 1.29 18.63 12.93
C TYR A 393 -0.12 18.41 12.34
N THR A 394 -0.30 18.49 11.01
CA THR A 394 -1.63 18.59 10.41
C THR A 394 -1.83 17.79 9.13
N PHE A 395 -0.80 17.68 8.28
CA PHE A 395 -0.85 16.84 7.08
C PHE A 395 0.35 15.89 7.10
N VAL A 396 0.13 14.64 6.69
CA VAL A 396 1.21 13.67 6.44
C VAL A 396 1.12 13.18 5.01
#